data_AF-A0A0J9EN45-F1
#
_entry.id   AF-A0A0J9EN45-F1
#
_cell.length_a   1.000
_cell.length_b   1.000
_cell.length_c   1.000
_cell.angle_alpha   90.00
_cell.angle_beta   90.00
_cell.angle_gamma   90.00
#
_symmetry.space_group_name_H-M   'P 1'
#
loop_
_entity.id
_entity.type
_entity.pdbx_description
1 polymer ?
#
loop_
_entity_poly.entity_id
_entity_poly.type
_entity_poly.pdbx_seq_one_letter_code
_entity_poly.pdbx_strand_id
1 'polypeptide(L)'
;MQLSAFFPFYRNHNVLSTVSQEPYVWSSVIKATKSAMAIWYAYMYTLFHQAHTTGSTVMRALAWEFPNDLSLASADRQFLLGPSLMVIPVLEPQATAVDGEIWYDWYAHTPFKAIAVKNSTIDAPLGHIPLYVRDGSVLPMREPALTTRAARNSPWSLLVALDRESKGTDIYRRRRER
;
A
#
# COMPACT_ATOMS: atom_id res chain seq x y z
N MET A 1 -10.85 8.75 -1.17
CA MET A 1 -10.28 8.24 0.10
C MET A 1 -9.12 7.26 -0.11
N GLN A 2 -8.35 7.38 -1.21
CA GLN A 2 -7.32 6.39 -1.54
C GLN A 2 -6.10 6.48 -0.62
N LEU A 3 -5.53 7.67 -0.45
CA LEU A 3 -4.37 7.92 0.40
C LEU A 3 -4.60 7.52 1.86
N SER A 4 -5.66 8.04 2.47
CA SER A 4 -5.89 7.86 3.91
C SER A 4 -6.19 6.41 4.29
N ALA A 5 -6.67 5.62 3.33
CA ALA A 5 -6.67 4.17 3.42
C ALA A 5 -5.26 3.59 3.28
N PHE A 6 -4.21 4.22 3.83
CA PHE A 6 -2.92 3.60 4.16
C PHE A 6 -2.34 4.18 5.46
N PHE A 7 -3.08 5.04 6.16
CA PHE A 7 -2.65 5.61 7.43
C PHE A 7 -2.84 4.62 8.58
N PRO A 8 -2.05 4.68 9.66
CA PRO A 8 -2.30 3.86 10.85
C PRO A 8 -3.69 4.09 11.47
N PHE A 9 -4.23 5.29 11.33
CA PHE A 9 -5.56 5.68 11.77
C PHE A 9 -6.38 6.20 10.59
N TYR A 10 -7.39 5.43 10.17
CA TYR A 10 -8.25 5.74 9.04
C TYR A 10 -9.67 6.06 9.50
N ARG A 11 -10.02 7.35 9.46
CA ARG A 11 -11.31 7.87 9.86
C ARG A 11 -11.77 8.93 8.86
N ASN A 12 -13.01 8.81 8.39
CA ASN A 12 -13.72 9.91 7.74
C ASN A 12 -14.50 10.68 8.81
N HIS A 13 -14.23 11.98 8.96
CA HIS A 13 -14.89 12.83 9.92
C HIS A 13 -15.17 14.20 9.30
N ASN A 14 -16.27 14.83 9.67
CA ASN A 14 -16.75 16.07 9.09
C ASN A 14 -17.32 17.01 10.18
N VAL A 15 -17.44 18.30 9.88
CA VAL A 15 -18.11 19.28 10.74
C VAL A 15 -19.60 19.39 10.39
N LEU A 16 -20.42 19.95 11.28
CA LEU A 16 -21.88 19.99 11.12
C LEU A 16 -22.37 20.87 9.96
N SER A 17 -21.64 21.93 9.63
CA SER A 17 -22.07 22.94 8.65
C SER A 17 -21.65 22.65 7.21
N THR A 18 -21.03 21.51 6.94
CA THR A 18 -20.52 21.13 5.62
C THR A 18 -21.35 20.01 5.01
N VAL A 19 -21.26 19.87 3.69
CA VAL A 19 -21.94 18.79 2.97
C VAL A 19 -21.46 17.41 3.46
N SER A 20 -22.38 16.45 3.52
CA SER A 20 -22.09 15.04 3.79
C SER A 20 -20.96 14.52 2.91
N GLN A 21 -20.04 13.75 3.51
CA GLN A 21 -18.87 13.24 2.82
C GLN A 21 -18.58 11.76 3.07
N GLU A 22 -19.58 11.02 3.51
CA GLU A 22 -19.47 9.58 3.69
C GLU A 22 -19.15 8.91 2.34
N PRO A 23 -18.38 7.80 2.34
CA PRO A 23 -17.91 7.21 1.08
C PRO A 23 -19.02 6.85 0.09
N TYR A 24 -20.21 6.51 0.58
CA TYR A 24 -21.37 6.12 -0.23
C TYR A 24 -22.09 7.28 -0.90
N VAL A 25 -21.79 8.54 -0.55
CA VAL A 25 -22.44 9.72 -1.13
C VAL A 25 -22.12 9.85 -2.62
N TRP A 26 -20.92 9.45 -3.05
CA TRP A 26 -20.50 9.48 -4.45
C TRP A 26 -20.04 8.11 -4.95
N SER A 27 -20.54 7.71 -6.12
CA SER A 27 -20.27 6.39 -6.72
C SER A 27 -18.79 6.15 -7.03
N SER A 28 -18.08 7.17 -7.51
CA SER A 28 -16.63 7.12 -7.74
C SER A 28 -15.86 6.94 -6.43
N VAL A 29 -16.28 7.64 -5.37
CA VAL A 29 -15.63 7.60 -4.06
C VAL A 29 -15.82 6.25 -3.39
N ILE A 30 -17.03 5.67 -3.37
CA ILE A 30 -17.26 4.34 -2.77
C ILE A 30 -16.46 3.25 -3.50
N LYS A 31 -16.36 3.32 -4.83
CA LYS A 31 -15.59 2.36 -5.62
C LYS A 31 -14.10 2.42 -5.26
N ALA A 32 -13.51 3.62 -5.28
CA ALA A 32 -12.11 3.82 -4.91
C ALA A 32 -11.84 3.42 -3.44
N THR A 33 -12.78 3.71 -2.54
CA THR A 33 -12.68 3.36 -1.11
C THR A 33 -12.66 1.85 -0.90
N LYS A 34 -13.55 1.10 -1.55
CA LYS A 34 -13.57 -0.37 -1.49
C LYS A 34 -12.27 -0.99 -2.00
N SER A 35 -11.74 -0.48 -3.12
CA SER A 35 -10.47 -0.96 -3.68
C SER A 35 -9.28 -0.72 -2.73
N ALA A 36 -9.16 0.48 -2.16
CA ALA A 36 -8.05 0.80 -1.25
C ALA A 36 -8.15 0.02 0.08
N MET A 37 -9.35 -0.12 0.64
CA MET A 37 -9.57 -0.87 1.89
C MET A 37 -9.35 -2.38 1.77
N ALA A 38 -9.32 -2.93 0.55
CA ALA A 38 -9.08 -4.37 0.36
C ALA A 38 -7.67 -4.82 0.82
N ILE A 39 -6.74 -3.88 0.95
CA ILE A 39 -5.30 -4.13 1.18
C ILE A 39 -4.96 -4.24 2.69
N TRP A 40 -5.91 -3.93 3.58
CA TRP A 40 -5.61 -3.39 4.91
C TRP A 40 -5.25 -4.34 6.05
N TYR A 41 -5.71 -5.59 6.03
CA TYR A 41 -6.01 -6.21 7.33
C TYR A 41 -4.88 -7.02 7.96
N ALA A 42 -4.08 -7.72 7.18
CA ALA A 42 -3.08 -8.65 7.73
C ALA A 42 -1.76 -7.98 8.09
N TYR A 43 -1.26 -7.13 7.20
CA TYR A 43 0.07 -6.54 7.34
C TYR A 43 0.13 -5.45 8.42
N MET A 44 -0.87 -4.56 8.49
CA MET A 44 -0.95 -3.49 9.48
C MET A 44 -0.83 -3.98 10.92
N TYR A 45 -1.47 -5.11 11.25
CA TYR A 45 -1.43 -5.65 12.62
C TYR A 45 -0.02 -6.11 13.01
N THR A 46 0.70 -6.73 12.07
CA THR A 46 2.11 -7.09 12.27
C THR A 46 2.98 -5.85 12.48
N LEU A 47 2.74 -4.79 11.71
CA LEU A 47 3.49 -3.53 11.87
C LEU A 47 3.20 -2.86 13.21
N PHE A 48 1.96 -2.87 13.70
CA PHE A 48 1.64 -2.36 15.03
C PHE A 48 2.34 -3.14 16.14
N HIS A 49 2.35 -4.47 16.03
CA HIS A 49 3.08 -5.32 16.96
C HIS A 49 4.58 -4.98 16.96
N GLN A 50 5.21 -4.91 15.78
CA GLN A 50 6.61 -4.52 15.64
C GLN A 50 6.86 -3.15 16.28
N ALA A 51 6.08 -2.13 15.91
CA ALA A 51 6.19 -0.80 16.48
C ALA A 51 6.13 -0.78 18.01
N HIS A 52 5.20 -1.55 18.59
CA HIS A 52 5.08 -1.69 20.04
C HIS A 52 6.30 -2.37 20.67
N THR A 53 6.81 -3.45 20.07
CA THR A 53 7.87 -4.27 20.66
C THR A 53 9.29 -3.75 20.45
N THR A 54 9.56 -3.05 19.35
CA THR A 54 10.91 -2.62 18.94
C THR A 54 11.05 -1.11 18.77
N GLY A 55 9.95 -0.35 18.82
CA GLY A 55 9.95 1.06 18.45
C GLY A 55 10.05 1.31 16.93
N SER A 56 9.87 0.28 16.10
CA SER A 56 9.80 0.45 14.65
C SER A 56 8.60 1.32 14.23
N THR A 57 8.63 1.81 13.01
CA THR A 57 7.60 2.71 12.47
C THR A 57 6.64 1.97 11.55
N VAL A 58 5.33 2.24 11.68
CA VAL A 58 4.29 1.67 10.81
C VAL A 58 4.30 2.38 9.46
N MET A 59 4.24 3.71 9.48
CA MET A 59 4.41 4.57 8.30
C MET A 59 5.81 5.16 8.35
N ARG A 60 6.59 5.06 7.27
CA ARG A 60 8.02 5.38 7.25
C ARG A 60 8.37 6.31 6.09
N ALA A 61 9.22 7.30 6.37
CA ALA A 61 9.86 8.07 5.32
C ALA A 61 10.90 7.22 4.58
N LEU A 62 11.04 7.43 3.28
CA LEU A 62 12.03 6.70 2.46
C LEU A 62 13.45 6.97 2.96
N ALA A 63 13.76 8.21 3.35
CA ALA A 63 15.06 8.58 3.90
C ALA A 63 15.47 7.76 5.15
N TRP A 64 14.52 7.23 5.92
CA TRP A 64 14.82 6.38 7.09
C TRP A 64 15.14 4.94 6.70
N GLU A 65 14.54 4.45 5.62
CA GLU A 65 14.77 3.10 5.11
C GLU A 65 16.01 3.04 4.21
N PHE A 66 16.30 4.13 3.49
CA PHE A 66 17.40 4.26 2.55
C PHE A 66 18.30 5.47 2.91
N PRO A 67 18.95 5.47 4.09
CA PRO A 67 19.70 6.63 4.58
C PRO A 67 20.93 6.98 3.72
N ASN A 68 21.43 6.02 2.95
CA ASN A 68 22.57 6.22 2.05
C ASN A 68 22.17 6.79 0.68
N ASP A 69 20.87 6.96 0.44
CA ASP A 69 20.35 7.50 -0.82
C ASP A 69 19.90 8.95 -0.63
N LEU A 70 20.81 9.88 -0.91
CA LEU A 70 20.57 11.31 -0.75
C LEU A 70 19.44 11.84 -1.63
N SER A 71 19.11 11.16 -2.74
CA SER A 71 17.99 11.57 -3.60
C SER A 71 16.63 11.41 -2.91
N LEU A 72 16.55 10.57 -1.88
CA LEU A 72 15.33 10.31 -1.12
C LEU A 72 15.21 11.15 0.15
N ALA A 73 16.22 11.98 0.46
CA ALA A 73 16.21 12.85 1.63
C ALA A 73 15.04 13.85 1.59
N SER A 74 14.65 14.30 0.39
CA SER A 74 13.53 15.22 0.16
C SER A 74 12.26 14.54 -0.35
N ALA A 75 12.18 13.20 -0.31
CA ALA A 75 10.99 12.48 -0.77
C ALA A 75 9.85 12.60 0.26
N ASP A 76 8.88 13.47 -0.02
CA ASP A 76 7.75 13.79 0.86
C ASP A 76 6.36 13.52 0.24
N ARG A 77 6.32 13.13 -1.05
CA ARG A 77 5.09 12.78 -1.80
C ARG A 77 4.86 11.28 -1.95
N GLN A 78 5.69 10.46 -1.32
CA GLN A 78 5.58 9.01 -1.25
C GLN A 78 6.05 8.53 0.12
N PHE A 79 5.56 7.38 0.57
CA PHE A 79 5.94 6.82 1.86
C PHE A 79 5.87 5.30 1.86
N LEU A 80 6.55 4.69 2.84
CA LEU A 80 6.46 3.26 3.05
C LEU A 80 5.47 2.92 4.14
N LEU A 81 4.72 1.84 3.93
CA LEU A 81 4.04 1.12 4.98
C LEU A 81 4.92 -0.09 5.37
N GLY A 82 5.44 -0.06 6.58
CA GLY A 82 6.52 -0.94 7.00
C GLY A 82 7.73 -0.86 6.07
N PRO A 83 8.58 -1.88 6.00
CA PRO A 83 9.73 -1.90 5.08
C PRO A 83 9.39 -2.33 3.64
N SER A 84 8.15 -2.74 3.35
CA SER A 84 7.84 -3.58 2.18
C SER A 84 6.81 -3.01 1.20
N LEU A 85 6.00 -2.02 1.58
CA LEU A 85 4.97 -1.47 0.70
C LEU A 85 5.22 0.02 0.44
N MET A 86 5.38 0.40 -0.83
CA MET A 86 5.50 1.79 -1.29
C MET A 86 4.14 2.32 -1.73
N VAL A 87 3.71 3.43 -1.12
CA VAL A 87 2.46 4.12 -1.45
C VAL A 87 2.80 5.45 -2.12
N ILE A 88 2.29 5.66 -3.33
CA ILE A 88 2.55 6.89 -4.12
C ILE A 88 1.20 7.54 -4.47
N PRO A 89 0.66 8.42 -3.61
CA PRO A 89 -0.64 9.04 -3.84
C PRO A 89 -0.61 10.15 -4.88
N VAL A 90 -1.72 10.31 -5.60
CA VAL A 90 -2.01 11.55 -6.34
C VAL A 90 -2.43 12.63 -5.33
N LEU A 91 -1.75 13.77 -5.34
CA LEU A 91 -1.98 14.89 -4.41
C LEU A 91 -2.48 16.17 -5.09
N GLU A 92 -2.44 16.24 -6.42
CA GLU A 92 -2.92 17.39 -7.19
C GLU A 92 -4.29 17.11 -7.83
N PRO A 93 -5.22 18.09 -7.86
CA PRO A 93 -6.46 17.96 -8.59
C PRO A 93 -6.22 17.69 -10.09
N GLN A 94 -7.02 16.79 -10.67
CA GLN A 94 -6.99 16.44 -12.11
C GLN A 94 -5.69 15.78 -12.62
N ALA A 95 -4.69 15.56 -11.76
CA ALA A 95 -3.52 14.78 -12.14
C ALA A 95 -3.90 13.30 -12.35
N THR A 96 -3.34 12.69 -13.39
CA THR A 96 -3.55 11.28 -13.74
C THR A 96 -2.25 10.48 -13.74
N ALA A 97 -1.16 11.09 -13.28
CA ALA A 97 0.15 10.47 -13.14
C ALA A 97 0.91 11.09 -11.95
N VAL A 98 1.88 10.34 -11.44
CA VAL A 98 2.75 10.74 -10.32
C VAL A 98 4.18 10.34 -10.60
N ASP A 99 5.14 11.06 -10.02
CA ASP A 99 6.53 10.65 -10.05
C ASP A 99 6.90 9.88 -8.78
N GLY A 100 7.67 8.81 -8.92
CA GLY A 100 8.18 8.06 -7.78
C GLY A 100 9.02 6.85 -8.15
N GLU A 101 9.19 5.94 -7.19
CA GLU A 101 9.94 4.70 -7.39
C GLU A 101 9.02 3.53 -7.77
N ILE A 102 9.37 2.83 -8.85
CA ILE A 102 8.64 1.63 -9.28
C ILE A 102 9.32 0.40 -8.70
N TRP A 103 8.57 -0.41 -7.93
CA TRP A 103 8.95 -1.78 -7.56
C TRP A 103 7.96 -2.79 -8.16
N TYR A 104 7.74 -3.93 -7.51
CA TYR A 104 6.75 -4.90 -7.96
C TYR A 104 5.34 -4.33 -7.84
N ASP A 105 4.62 -4.20 -8.95
CA ASP A 105 3.24 -3.71 -8.94
C ASP A 105 2.34 -4.65 -8.13
N TRP A 106 1.68 -4.09 -7.11
CA TRP A 106 0.73 -4.81 -6.27
C TRP A 106 -0.42 -5.44 -7.06
N TYR A 107 -0.88 -4.78 -8.12
CA TYR A 107 -2.06 -5.14 -8.89
C TYR A 107 -1.77 -6.10 -10.04
N ALA A 108 -0.58 -6.01 -10.64
CA ALA A 108 -0.28 -6.71 -11.88
C ALA A 108 -0.27 -8.24 -11.74
N HIS A 109 -0.08 -8.78 -10.53
CA HIS A 109 -0.08 -10.23 -10.17
C HIS A 109 0.59 -11.17 -11.19
N THR A 110 1.49 -10.62 -12.01
CA THR A 110 2.23 -11.29 -13.07
C THR A 110 3.72 -11.10 -12.76
N PRO A 111 4.59 -11.96 -13.32
CA PRO A 111 6.04 -11.84 -13.16
C PRO A 111 6.51 -10.53 -13.82
N PHE A 112 6.45 -9.44 -13.07
CA PHE A 112 6.96 -8.16 -13.51
C PHE A 112 8.47 -8.18 -13.27
N LYS A 113 9.27 -7.90 -14.31
CA LYS A 113 10.67 -7.49 -14.08
C LYS A 113 10.62 -6.07 -13.51
N ALA A 114 10.42 -5.95 -12.20
CA ALA A 114 10.60 -4.68 -11.52
C ALA A 114 12.08 -4.30 -11.60
N ILE A 115 12.43 -3.42 -12.54
CA ILE A 115 13.63 -2.60 -12.40
C ILE A 115 13.24 -1.56 -11.36
N ALA A 116 14.01 -1.40 -10.27
CA ALA A 116 13.87 -0.21 -9.44
C ALA A 116 14.21 1.00 -10.33
N VAL A 117 13.19 1.58 -10.95
CA VAL A 117 13.34 2.77 -11.78
C VAL A 117 12.99 3.95 -10.89
N LYS A 118 14.03 4.69 -10.51
CA LYS A 118 13.89 5.94 -9.76
C LYS A 118 13.34 7.02 -10.67
N ASN A 119 12.57 7.95 -10.08
CA ASN A 119 12.01 9.12 -10.78
C ASN A 119 11.23 8.75 -12.04
N SER A 120 10.40 7.72 -11.94
CA SER A 120 9.52 7.31 -13.03
C SER A 120 8.19 8.03 -12.95
N THR A 121 7.66 8.44 -14.09
CA THR A 121 6.27 8.86 -14.21
C THR A 121 5.38 7.61 -14.29
N ILE A 122 4.41 7.53 -13.38
CA ILE A 122 3.55 6.37 -13.13
C ILE A 122 2.10 6.77 -13.39
N ASP A 123 1.38 5.97 -14.17
CA ASP A 123 -0.05 6.15 -14.39
C ASP A 123 -0.84 5.99 -13.08
N ALA A 124 -1.63 7.00 -12.76
CA ALA A 124 -2.46 7.06 -11.56
C ALA A 124 -3.85 7.64 -11.87
N PRO A 125 -4.65 6.96 -12.72
CA PRO A 125 -5.98 7.43 -13.07
C PRO A 125 -6.90 7.47 -11.84
N LEU A 126 -7.98 8.25 -11.92
CA LEU A 126 -8.94 8.41 -10.82
C LEU A 126 -9.45 7.06 -10.31
N GLY A 127 -9.29 6.82 -9.00
CA GLY A 127 -9.69 5.56 -8.35
C GLY A 127 -8.64 4.46 -8.37
N HIS A 128 -7.48 4.68 -8.99
CA HIS A 128 -6.27 3.88 -8.87
C HIS A 128 -5.21 4.62 -8.04
N ILE A 129 -4.58 3.94 -7.08
CA ILE A 129 -3.47 4.50 -6.30
C ILE A 129 -2.27 3.60 -6.52
N PRO A 130 -1.16 4.11 -7.07
CA PRO A 130 0.05 3.30 -7.23
C PRO A 130 0.52 2.73 -5.89
N LEU A 131 0.71 1.41 -5.89
CA LEU A 131 1.14 0.63 -4.74
C LEU A 131 2.14 -0.41 -5.22
N TYR A 132 3.31 -0.42 -4.62
CA TYR A 132 4.39 -1.33 -5.00
C TYR A 132 4.91 -2.13 -3.82
N VAL A 133 5.34 -3.36 -4.09
CA VAL A 133 5.94 -4.28 -3.13
C VAL A 133 7.44 -4.29 -3.35
N ARG A 134 8.20 -4.16 -2.27
CA ARG A 134 9.65 -4.28 -2.30
C ARG A 134 10.06 -5.72 -2.59
N ASP A 135 11.11 -5.90 -3.38
CA ASP A 135 11.78 -7.19 -3.55
C ASP A 135 12.26 -7.77 -2.21
N GLY A 136 12.36 -9.09 -2.14
CA GLY A 136 12.70 -9.83 -0.92
C GLY A 136 11.63 -9.80 0.19
N SER A 137 10.44 -9.24 -0.07
CA SER A 137 9.38 -9.12 0.94
C SER A 137 8.42 -10.32 0.96
N VAL A 138 8.04 -10.75 2.16
CA VAL A 138 6.97 -11.72 2.39
C VAL A 138 5.85 -11.08 3.19
N LEU A 139 4.70 -10.88 2.56
CA LEU A 139 3.54 -10.23 3.18
C LEU A 139 2.46 -11.24 3.53
N PRO A 140 2.02 -11.31 4.79
CA PRO A 140 0.84 -12.08 5.16
C PRO A 140 -0.41 -11.35 4.64
N MET A 141 -1.33 -12.13 4.07
CA MET A 141 -2.54 -11.64 3.43
C MET A 141 -3.78 -12.38 3.95
N ARG A 142 -4.90 -11.66 4.04
CA ARG A 142 -6.24 -12.18 4.31
C ARG A 142 -7.18 -11.67 3.24
N GLU A 143 -8.29 -12.37 3.03
CA GLU A 143 -9.34 -11.84 2.18
C GLU A 143 -10.04 -10.68 2.88
N PRO A 144 -10.34 -9.59 2.16
CA PRO A 144 -11.07 -8.48 2.72
C PRO A 144 -12.50 -8.90 3.06
N ALA A 145 -13.02 -8.35 4.15
CA ALA A 145 -14.41 -8.53 4.57
C ALA A 145 -14.95 -7.23 5.15
N LEU A 146 -16.26 -7.15 5.39
CA LEU A 146 -16.92 -5.96 5.92
C LEU A 146 -16.51 -5.61 7.36
N THR A 147 -15.96 -6.58 8.11
CA THR A 147 -15.48 -6.36 9.48
C THR A 147 -14.15 -7.07 9.69
N THR A 148 -13.32 -6.54 10.59
CA THR A 148 -12.04 -7.17 10.99
C THR A 148 -12.24 -8.57 11.55
N ARG A 149 -13.35 -8.82 12.26
CA ARG A 149 -13.72 -10.15 12.76
C ARG A 149 -13.92 -11.14 11.62
N ALA A 150 -14.67 -10.76 10.58
CA ALA A 150 -14.88 -11.61 9.41
C ALA A 150 -13.57 -11.82 8.63
N ALA A 151 -12.78 -10.77 8.42
CA ALA A 151 -11.50 -10.86 7.72
C ALA A 151 -10.51 -11.80 8.44
N ARG A 152 -10.49 -11.77 9.79
CA ARG A 152 -9.69 -12.70 10.60
C ARG A 152 -10.08 -14.17 10.46
N ASN A 153 -11.30 -14.45 10.00
CA ASN A 153 -11.79 -15.80 9.80
C ASN A 153 -11.64 -16.27 8.35
N SER A 154 -11.17 -15.42 7.43
CA SER A 154 -10.91 -15.84 6.05
C SER A 154 -9.69 -16.77 5.96
N PRO A 155 -9.47 -17.50 4.86
CA PRO A 155 -8.19 -18.15 4.60
C PRO A 155 -7.02 -17.15 4.64
N TRP A 156 -5.83 -17.66 4.96
CA TRP A 156 -4.58 -16.91 4.80
C TRP A 156 -4.00 -17.16 3.41
N SER A 157 -3.33 -16.14 2.89
CA SER A 157 -2.35 -16.31 1.81
C SER A 157 -1.06 -15.57 2.15
N LEU A 158 0.03 -15.92 1.45
CA LEU A 158 1.28 -15.16 1.47
C LEU A 158 1.49 -14.55 0.11
N LEU A 159 1.89 -13.28 0.07
CA LEU A 159 2.46 -12.64 -1.10
C LEU A 159 3.97 -12.66 -0.93
N VAL A 160 4.68 -13.35 -1.81
CA VAL A 160 6.15 -13.43 -1.78
C VAL A 160 6.68 -12.67 -2.97
N ALA A 161 7.34 -11.54 -2.75
CA ALA A 161 8.12 -10.82 -3.76
C ALA A 161 9.57 -11.28 -3.65
N LEU A 162 10.04 -12.06 -4.61
CA LEU A 162 11.40 -12.61 -4.58
C LEU A 162 12.47 -11.51 -4.71
N ASP A 163 13.64 -11.79 -4.16
CA ASP A 163 14.81 -10.92 -4.27
C ASP A 163 15.43 -11.04 -5.66
N ARG A 164 15.95 -9.93 -6.18
CA ARG A 164 16.63 -9.84 -7.48
C ARG A 164 17.89 -10.68 -7.57
N GLU A 165 18.59 -10.90 -6.45
CA GLU A 165 19.80 -11.75 -6.42
C GLU A 165 19.48 -13.24 -6.27
N SER A 166 18.30 -13.56 -5.73
CA SER A 166 17.78 -14.93 -5.77
C SER A 166 17.29 -15.21 -7.20
N LYS A 167 17.69 -16.34 -7.81
CA LYS A 167 17.40 -16.67 -9.22
C LYS A 167 15.92 -16.90 -9.59
N GLY A 168 14.96 -16.30 -8.89
CA GLY A 168 13.53 -16.40 -9.17
C GLY A 168 12.90 -15.02 -9.30
N THR A 169 12.36 -14.72 -10.48
CA THR A 169 11.54 -13.51 -10.72
C THR A 169 10.08 -13.89 -10.61
N ASP A 170 9.48 -13.91 -9.41
CA ASP A 170 8.04 -14.15 -9.29
C ASP A 170 7.44 -13.52 -8.04
N ILE A 171 6.23 -12.97 -8.21
CA ILE A 171 5.32 -12.70 -7.09
C ILE A 171 4.38 -13.89 -6.97
N TYR A 172 4.51 -14.70 -5.90
CA TYR A 172 3.66 -15.86 -5.70
C TYR A 172 2.62 -15.61 -4.60
N ARG A 173 1.34 -15.86 -4.90
CA ARG A 173 0.25 -15.89 -3.91
C ARG A 173 -0.13 -17.33 -3.60
N ARG A 174 0.32 -17.87 -2.47
CA ARG A 174 -0.08 -19.22 -2.01
C ARG A 174 -1.29 -19.14 -1.09
N ARG A 175 -2.42 -19.73 -1.50
CA ARG A 175 -3.60 -19.91 -0.63
C ARG A 175 -3.47 -21.21 0.14
N ARG A 176 -3.69 -21.19 1.45
CA ARG A 176 -3.85 -22.44 2.23
C ARG A 176 -5.35 -22.70 2.37
N GLU A 177 -5.85 -23.65 1.59
CA GLU A 177 -7.22 -24.16 1.75
C GLU A 177 -7.28 -25.03 3.01
N ARG A 178 -8.35 -24.89 3.79
CA ARG A 178 -8.65 -25.74 4.95
C ARG A 178 -9.74 -26.71 4.56
#